data_AF-A0A1H2BRH3-F1
#
_entry.id   AF-A0A1H2BRH3-F1
#
_cell.length_a   1.000
_cell.length_b   1.000
_cell.length_c   1.000
_cell.angle_alpha   90.00
_cell.angle_beta   90.00
_cell.angle_gamma   90.00
#
_symmetry.space_group_name_H-M   'P 1'
#
loop_
_entity.id
_entity.type
_entity.pdbx_description
1 polymer ?
#
loop_
_entity_poly.entity_id
_entity_poly.type
_entity_poly.pdbx_seq_one_letter_code
_entity_poly.pdbx_strand_id
1 'polypeptide(L)'
;MSEKSREIFGTPKTAPDQQHPAWCNPSRCTADPSTQADGYRSGVGGEHRSADVPLNIGAGSWPIPPTGVAFLTESVAPWRCSTFLRILVDGGAELSMAIESAGPLFAALTDLVTSGLAGQEANWR
;
A
#
# COMPACT_ATOMS: atom_id res chain seq x y z
N MET A 1 1.36 -49.71 -33.08
CA MET A 1 1.13 -49.79 -31.62
C MET A 1 2.44 -49.35 -30.98
N SER A 2 2.59 -48.22 -30.31
CA SER A 2 1.69 -47.56 -29.36
C SER A 2 1.93 -46.04 -29.34
N GLU A 3 0.85 -45.27 -29.45
CA GLU A 3 0.69 -43.95 -28.81
C GLU A 3 0.83 -44.06 -27.28
N LYS A 4 1.07 -42.91 -26.63
CA LYS A 4 0.99 -42.57 -25.19
C LYS A 4 2.35 -42.10 -24.64
N SER A 5 2.49 -40.93 -24.02
CA SER A 5 1.54 -39.91 -23.63
C SER A 5 2.29 -38.59 -23.48
N ARG A 6 1.73 -37.54 -24.07
CA ARG A 6 1.89 -36.17 -23.58
C ARG A 6 1.28 -36.06 -22.18
N GLU A 7 1.59 -34.94 -21.52
CA GLU A 7 0.92 -34.41 -20.33
C GLU A 7 1.48 -34.88 -18.99
N ILE A 8 2.34 -34.05 -18.39
CA ILE A 8 2.00 -33.35 -17.13
C ILE A 8 2.63 -31.95 -17.22
N PHE A 9 2.07 -31.08 -18.08
CA PHE A 9 2.11 -29.66 -17.75
C PHE A 9 1.24 -29.53 -16.51
N GLY A 10 1.86 -29.21 -15.37
CA GLY A 10 1.13 -28.91 -14.16
C GLY A 10 0.02 -27.93 -14.50
N THR A 11 -1.21 -28.27 -14.11
CA THR A 11 -2.36 -27.37 -14.11
C THR A 11 -1.89 -25.95 -13.74
N PRO A 12 -2.28 -24.90 -14.49
CA PRO A 12 -2.06 -23.54 -14.04
C PRO A 12 -2.65 -23.47 -12.64
N LYS A 13 -1.78 -23.29 -11.64
CA LYS A 13 -2.19 -23.06 -10.27
C LYS A 13 -3.06 -21.82 -10.38
N THR A 14 -4.38 -21.99 -10.28
CA THR A 14 -5.33 -20.89 -10.29
C THR A 14 -4.77 -19.86 -9.33
N ALA A 15 -4.39 -18.69 -9.89
CA ALA A 15 -3.85 -17.62 -9.08
C ALA A 15 -4.84 -17.44 -7.92
N PRO A 16 -4.35 -17.34 -6.66
CA PRO A 16 -5.25 -17.12 -5.54
C PRO A 16 -6.15 -15.95 -5.92
N ASP A 17 -7.48 -16.14 -5.79
CA ASP A 17 -8.48 -15.13 -6.12
C ASP A 17 -7.91 -13.76 -5.78
N GLN A 18 -7.70 -12.93 -6.81
CA GLN A 18 -7.28 -11.56 -6.67
C GLN A 18 -8.44 -10.79 -6.05
N GLN A 19 -8.66 -11.06 -4.75
CA GLN A 19 -9.64 -10.37 -3.97
C GLN A 19 -9.18 -8.93 -3.87
N HIS A 20 -9.99 -8.07 -4.47
CA HIS A 20 -9.82 -6.64 -4.40
C HIS A 20 -9.71 -6.25 -2.92
N PRO A 21 -8.62 -5.58 -2.48
CA PRO A 21 -8.42 -5.30 -1.08
C PRO A 21 -9.55 -4.47 -0.50
N ALA A 22 -9.99 -4.78 0.72
CA ALA A 22 -11.10 -4.09 1.39
C ALA A 22 -10.83 -2.59 1.61
N TRP A 23 -9.55 -2.19 1.71
CA TRP A 23 -9.13 -0.80 1.85
C TRP A 23 -9.07 -0.03 0.52
N CYS A 24 -9.18 -0.72 -0.62
CA CYS A 24 -8.98 -0.09 -1.92
C CYS A 24 -10.18 0.81 -2.28
N ASN A 25 -9.89 2.04 -2.65
CA ASN A 25 -10.85 3.03 -3.10
C ASN A 25 -11.11 2.86 -4.61
N PRO A 26 -12.35 2.57 -5.03
CA PRO A 26 -12.68 2.37 -6.44
C PRO A 26 -12.35 3.55 -7.35
N SER A 27 -12.43 4.79 -6.87
CA SER A 27 -12.14 5.98 -7.70
C SER A 27 -10.64 6.19 -7.97
N ARG A 28 -9.77 5.45 -7.28
CA ARG A 28 -8.31 5.54 -7.40
C ARG A 28 -7.65 4.25 -7.83
N CYS A 29 -8.39 3.16 -7.82
CA CYS A 29 -7.92 1.86 -8.26
C CYS A 29 -7.61 1.90 -9.75
N THR A 30 -6.40 1.49 -10.13
CA THR A 30 -6.00 1.27 -11.52
C THR A 30 -5.73 -0.20 -11.80
N ALA A 31 -5.99 -1.07 -10.82
CA ALA A 31 -5.79 -2.51 -10.90
C ALA A 31 -6.65 -3.11 -12.03
N ASP A 32 -5.97 -3.68 -13.03
CA ASP A 32 -6.58 -4.47 -14.08
C ASP A 32 -5.84 -5.79 -14.22
N PRO A 33 -6.30 -6.83 -13.51
CA PRO A 33 -5.65 -8.13 -13.56
C PRO A 33 -5.75 -8.86 -14.90
N SER A 34 -6.71 -8.50 -15.75
CA SER A 34 -6.84 -9.11 -17.08
C SER A 34 -5.60 -8.82 -17.94
N THR A 35 -4.92 -7.70 -17.67
CA THR A 35 -3.68 -7.33 -18.37
C THR A 35 -2.46 -8.15 -17.92
N GLN A 36 -2.60 -9.06 -16.97
CA GLN A 36 -1.54 -9.97 -16.50
C GLN A 36 -1.86 -11.45 -16.80
N ALA A 37 -2.88 -11.73 -17.63
CA ALA A 37 -3.36 -13.09 -17.92
C ALA A 37 -2.29 -13.98 -18.57
N ASP A 38 -1.39 -13.41 -19.38
CA ASP A 38 -0.28 -14.12 -20.05
C ASP A 38 1.01 -14.17 -19.22
N GLY A 39 0.94 -13.81 -17.94
CA GLY A 39 2.08 -13.74 -17.03
C GLY A 39 2.49 -12.31 -16.67
N TYR A 40 3.32 -12.19 -15.63
CA TYR A 40 3.70 -10.91 -15.05
C TYR A 40 4.56 -10.06 -15.99
N ARG A 41 4.11 -8.83 -16.21
CA ARG A 41 4.83 -7.76 -16.91
C ARG A 41 5.01 -6.58 -15.98
N SER A 42 6.26 -6.22 -15.71
CA SER A 42 6.59 -5.08 -14.84
C SER A 42 5.99 -3.78 -15.38
N GLY A 43 5.32 -3.01 -14.52
CA GLY A 43 4.67 -1.74 -14.89
C GLY A 43 3.33 -1.88 -15.61
N VAL A 44 2.83 -3.10 -15.81
CA VAL A 44 1.50 -3.41 -16.38
C VAL A 44 0.58 -3.86 -15.23
N GLY A 45 -0.74 -3.85 -15.40
CA GLY A 45 -1.68 -4.32 -14.37
C GLY A 45 -2.16 -3.26 -13.39
N GLY A 46 -1.49 -2.11 -13.30
CA GLY A 46 -1.85 -1.05 -12.38
C GLY A 46 -1.72 -1.47 -10.91
N GLU A 47 -2.39 -0.73 -10.03
CA GLU A 47 -2.34 -0.98 -8.60
C GLU A 47 -3.67 -0.66 -7.90
N HIS A 48 -3.96 -1.44 -6.87
CA HIS A 48 -4.97 -1.08 -5.89
C HIS A 48 -4.46 0.13 -5.11
N ARG A 49 -5.32 1.13 -4.90
CA ARG A 49 -5.00 2.34 -4.14
C ARG A 49 -6.06 2.62 -3.08
N SER A 50 -5.66 3.03 -1.87
CA SER A 50 -6.62 3.52 -0.86
C SER A 50 -7.11 4.93 -1.19
N ALA A 51 -8.02 5.46 -0.37
CA ALA A 51 -8.26 6.90 -0.33
C ALA A 51 -7.03 7.64 0.22
N ASP A 52 -6.91 8.91 -0.12
CA ASP A 52 -5.87 9.79 0.43
C ASP A 52 -6.21 10.16 1.86
N VAL A 53 -5.20 10.10 2.73
CA VAL A 53 -5.22 10.68 4.06
C VAL A 53 -4.37 11.95 4.03
N PRO A 54 -4.98 13.15 4.13
CA PRO A 54 -4.23 14.39 4.12
C PRO A 54 -3.34 14.50 5.36
N LEU A 55 -2.08 14.87 5.17
CA LEU A 55 -1.11 15.15 6.22
C LEU A 55 -0.93 16.66 6.32
N ASN A 56 -1.33 17.21 7.47
CA ASN A 56 -1.04 18.59 7.81
C ASN A 56 0.25 18.64 8.64
N ILE A 57 1.37 18.98 8.01
CA ILE A 57 2.68 19.10 8.68
C ILE A 57 2.88 20.54 9.18
N GLY A 58 1.81 21.09 9.77
CA GLY A 58 1.64 22.52 10.09
C GLY A 58 2.39 23.06 11.30
N ALA A 59 3.19 22.25 12.00
CA ALA A 59 3.70 22.59 13.34
C ALA A 59 5.16 23.08 13.37
N GLY A 60 5.75 23.48 12.24
CA GLY A 60 7.10 24.05 12.17
C GLY A 60 7.11 25.51 11.72
N SER A 61 8.19 26.23 12.01
CA SER A 61 8.45 27.59 11.52
C SER A 61 8.84 27.62 10.03
N TRP A 62 8.10 26.87 9.21
CA TRP A 62 8.28 26.84 7.76
C TRP A 62 7.51 28.02 7.14
N PRO A 63 8.08 28.75 6.17
CA PRO A 63 7.39 29.87 5.51
C PRO A 63 6.09 29.44 4.80
N ILE A 64 6.07 28.20 4.31
CA ILE A 64 4.91 27.51 3.75
C ILE A 64 4.89 26.12 4.40
N PRO A 65 3.85 25.76 5.18
CA PRO A 65 3.79 24.45 5.79
C PRO A 65 3.71 23.39 4.69
N PRO A 66 4.59 22.36 4.69
CA PRO A 66 4.48 21.31 3.71
C PRO A 66 3.16 20.57 3.94
N THR A 67 2.32 20.44 2.90
CA THR A 67 1.21 19.50 2.93
C THR A 67 1.65 18.20 2.30
N GLY A 68 0.96 17.12 2.64
CA GLY A 68 1.23 15.83 2.04
C GLY A 68 0.00 14.95 2.04
N VAL A 69 0.10 13.81 1.37
CA VAL A 69 -0.92 12.77 1.36
C VAL A 69 -0.28 11.43 1.64
N ALA A 70 -0.91 10.65 2.51
CA ALA A 70 -0.59 9.25 2.72
C ALA A 70 -1.66 8.36 2.09
N PHE A 71 -1.25 7.27 1.45
CA PHE A 71 -2.17 6.27 0.89
C PHE A 71 -1.48 4.91 0.78
N LEU A 72 -2.27 3.85 0.67
CA LEU A 72 -1.80 2.48 0.46
C LEU A 72 -1.81 2.15 -1.03
N THR A 73 -0.82 1.37 -1.46
CA THR A 73 -0.76 0.79 -2.82
C THR A 73 -0.44 -0.70 -2.78
N GLU A 74 -1.03 -1.48 -3.68
CA GLU A 74 -0.65 -2.88 -3.91
C GLU A 74 -0.70 -3.18 -5.41
N SER A 75 0.41 -3.64 -5.97
CA SER A 75 0.51 -3.96 -7.40
C SER A 75 -0.27 -5.22 -7.73
N VAL A 76 -0.82 -5.27 -8.94
CA VAL A 76 -1.50 -6.46 -9.45
C VAL A 76 -0.50 -7.47 -9.98
N ALA A 77 -0.50 -8.67 -9.41
CA ALA A 77 0.31 -9.79 -9.85
C ALA A 77 -0.44 -11.12 -9.69
N PRO A 78 0.00 -12.21 -10.36
CA PRO A 78 -0.59 -13.54 -10.17
C PRO A 78 -0.16 -14.21 -8.85
N TRP A 79 0.71 -13.56 -8.08
CA TRP A 79 1.07 -13.92 -6.70
C TRP A 79 0.72 -12.77 -5.76
N ARG A 80 0.68 -13.03 -4.45
CA ARG A 80 0.46 -11.98 -3.45
C ARG A 80 1.61 -10.97 -3.47
N CYS A 81 1.26 -9.69 -3.65
CA CYS A 81 2.19 -8.57 -3.50
C CYS A 81 2.11 -8.00 -2.09
N SER A 82 3.19 -7.35 -1.65
CA SER A 82 3.15 -6.54 -0.43
C SER A 82 2.31 -5.29 -0.65
N THR A 83 1.56 -4.90 0.37
CA THR A 83 0.95 -3.57 0.43
C THR A 83 2.00 -2.56 0.87
N PHE A 84 2.08 -1.41 0.20
CA PHE A 84 2.99 -0.32 0.53
C PHE A 84 2.23 0.88 1.08
N LEU A 85 2.75 1.49 2.14
CA LEU A 85 2.43 2.86 2.54
C LEU A 85 3.24 3.80 1.66
N ARG A 86 2.56 4.73 0.99
CA ARG A 86 3.18 5.84 0.28
C ARG A 86 2.83 7.16 0.94
N ILE A 87 3.82 8.03 1.06
CA ILE A 87 3.66 9.40 1.53
C ILE A 87 4.25 10.32 0.47
N LEU A 88 3.40 11.17 -0.11
CA LEU A 88 3.81 12.23 -1.02
C LEU A 88 3.76 13.55 -0.26
N VAL A 89 4.88 14.28 -0.26
CA VAL A 89 4.97 15.62 0.32
C VAL A 89 5.08 16.63 -0.81
N ASP A 90 4.49 17.81 -0.61
CA ASP A 90 4.64 18.94 -1.53
C ASP A 90 6.12 19.19 -1.85
N GLY A 91 6.43 19.34 -3.14
CA GLY A 91 7.81 19.42 -3.64
C GLY A 91 8.35 18.11 -4.24
N GLY A 92 7.52 17.06 -4.32
CA GLY A 92 7.81 15.85 -5.09
C GLY A 92 8.61 14.78 -4.34
N ALA A 93 8.80 14.94 -3.03
CA ALA A 93 9.38 13.89 -2.21
C ALA A 93 8.37 12.76 -2.00
N GLU A 94 8.80 11.52 -2.24
CA GLU A 94 8.02 10.31 -1.99
C GLU A 94 8.76 9.41 -1.00
N LEU A 95 8.05 9.01 0.06
CA LEU A 95 8.43 7.87 0.88
C LEU A 95 7.56 6.68 0.47
N SER A 96 8.17 5.53 0.25
CA SER A 96 7.48 4.27 -0.01
C SER A 96 8.04 3.18 0.89
N MET A 97 7.18 2.50 1.64
CA MET A 97 7.58 1.41 2.54
C MET A 97 6.53 0.30 2.58
N ALA A 98 6.97 -0.95 2.63
CA ALA A 98 6.07 -2.07 2.86
C ALA A 98 5.37 -1.93 4.22
N ILE A 99 4.07 -2.22 4.29
CA ILE A 99 3.26 -2.01 5.50
C ILE A 99 3.75 -2.88 6.66
N GLU A 100 4.28 -4.07 6.37
CA GLU A 100 4.85 -4.96 7.39
C GLU A 100 6.08 -4.32 8.06
N SER A 101 6.84 -3.52 7.30
CA SER A 101 7.96 -2.73 7.82
C SER A 101 7.51 -1.45 8.53
N ALA A 102 6.32 -0.93 8.23
CA ALA A 102 5.75 0.26 8.85
C ALA A 102 5.12 -0.03 10.23
N GLY A 103 4.73 -1.27 10.51
CA GLY A 103 4.07 -1.66 11.76
C GLY A 103 4.78 -1.17 13.04
N PRO A 104 6.09 -1.43 13.22
CA PRO A 104 6.84 -0.94 14.38
C PRO A 104 6.87 0.59 14.49
N LEU A 105 6.94 1.29 13.36
CA LEU A 105 6.92 2.76 13.32
C LEU A 105 5.57 3.29 13.81
N PHE A 106 4.46 2.71 13.33
CA PHE A 106 3.13 3.10 13.76
C PHE A 106 2.91 2.86 15.25
N ALA A 107 3.35 1.71 15.78
CA ALA A 107 3.28 1.43 17.20
C ALA A 107 4.03 2.50 18.03
N ALA A 108 5.27 2.81 17.64
CA ALA A 108 6.07 3.84 18.32
C ALA A 108 5.42 5.24 18.24
N LEU A 109 4.83 5.59 17.10
CA LEU A 109 4.10 6.86 16.94
C LEU A 109 2.84 6.91 17.82
N THR A 110 2.09 5.80 17.90
CA THR A 110 0.94 5.70 18.81
C THR A 110 1.37 5.90 20.26
N ASP A 111 2.42 5.21 20.71
CA ASP A 111 2.94 5.33 22.07
C ASP A 111 3.39 6.77 22.39
N LEU A 112 4.05 7.42 21.43
CA LEU A 112 4.50 8.81 21.56
C LEU A 112 3.31 9.78 21.68
N VAL A 113 2.29 9.62 20.84
CA VAL A 113 1.07 10.46 20.89
C VAL A 113 0.32 10.25 22.20
N THR A 114 0.12 9.00 22.62
CA THR A 114 -0.54 8.68 23.89
C THR A 114 0.21 9.29 25.07
N SER A 115 1.54 9.19 25.09
CA SER A 115 2.38 9.77 26.14
C SER A 115 2.29 11.31 26.17
N GLY A 116 2.30 11.95 25.00
CA GLY A 116 2.16 13.40 24.89
C GLY A 116 0.80 13.91 25.38
N LEU A 117 -0.28 13.23 25.03
CA LEU A 117 -1.64 13.57 25.48
C LEU A 117 -1.80 13.40 26.99
N ALA A 118 -1.29 12.30 27.56
CA ALA A 118 -1.32 12.10 29.01
C ALA A 118 -0.55 13.20 29.78
N GLY A 119 0.58 13.65 29.23
CA GLY A 119 1.35 14.77 29.80
C GLY A 119 0.61 16.12 29.74
N GLN A 120 -0.22 16.34 28.72
CA GLN A 120 -1.09 17.52 28.68
C GLN A 120 -2.16 17.45 29.76
N GLU A 121 -2.83 16.32 29.98
CA GLU A 121 -3.85 16.25 31.06
C GLU A 121 -3.28 16.49 32.47
N ALA A 122 -2.01 16.15 32.69
CA ALA A 122 -1.33 16.35 33.96
C ALA A 122 -0.97 17.83 34.24
N ASN A 123 -0.70 18.63 33.22
CA ASN A 123 -0.29 20.04 33.37
C ASN A 123 -1.45 21.02 33.65
N TRP A 124 -2.70 20.53 33.64
CA TRP A 124 -3.91 21.33 33.86
C TRP A 124 -4.53 21.08 35.26
N ARG A 125 -3.82 20.34 36.13
CA ARG A 125 -4.16 20.13 37.55
C ARG A 125 -3.17 20.88 38.45
#